data_AF-A0A923U0I2-F1
#
_entry.id   AF-A0A923U0I2-F1
#
_cell.length_a   1.000
_cell.length_b   1.000
_cell.length_c   1.000
_cell.angle_alpha   90.00
_cell.angle_beta   90.00
_cell.angle_gamma   90.00
#
_symmetry.space_group_name_H-M   'P 1'
#
loop_
_entity.id
_entity.type
_entity.pdbx_description
1 polymer ?
#
loop_
_entity_poly.entity_id
_entity_poly.type
_entity_poly.pdbx_seq_one_letter_code
_entity_poly.pdbx_strand_id
1 'polypeptide(L)'
;MVGINSGSIESHKSFHQSNKLPFPLLSDKENIAINLFGIKSTMGSLNRETYVLDYTGKIVFHLDSYLEGAKHAEEALKYIKSQD
;
A
#
# COMPACT_ATOMS: atom_id res chain seq x y z
N MET A 1 -4.53 -0.49 8.29
CA MET A 1 -3.92 -0.67 6.95
C MET A 1 -4.90 -0.15 5.90
N VAL A 2 -4.41 0.42 4.79
CA VAL A 2 -5.23 0.82 3.63
C VAL A 2 -4.50 0.39 2.37
N GLY A 3 -5.15 -0.33 1.47
CA GLY A 3 -4.58 -0.67 0.16
C GLY A 3 -4.93 0.41 -0.88
N ILE A 4 -3.98 0.81 -1.74
CA ILE A 4 -4.17 1.89 -2.71
C ILE A 4 -3.70 1.44 -4.10
N ASN A 5 -4.51 1.64 -5.13
CA ASN A 5 -4.09 1.61 -6.54
C ASN A 5 -5.11 2.36 -7.42
N SER A 6 -4.83 2.45 -8.72
CA SER A 6 -5.66 3.15 -9.72
C SER A 6 -6.93 2.39 -10.16
N GLY A 7 -7.28 1.28 -9.51
CA GLY A 7 -8.52 0.54 -9.78
C GLY A 7 -9.77 1.39 -9.49
N SER A 8 -10.90 1.08 -10.13
CA SER A 8 -12.17 1.79 -9.87
C SER A 8 -12.79 1.39 -8.54
N ILE A 9 -13.68 2.24 -8.01
CA ILE A 9 -14.45 1.98 -6.79
C ILE A 9 -15.20 0.64 -6.88
N GLU A 10 -15.80 0.33 -8.01
CA GLU A 10 -16.55 -0.92 -8.24
C GLU A 10 -15.62 -2.14 -8.15
N SER A 11 -14.43 -2.05 -8.75
CA SER A 11 -13.43 -3.13 -8.71
C SER A 11 -12.91 -3.35 -7.28
N HIS A 12 -12.63 -2.28 -6.53
CA HIS A 12 -12.21 -2.35 -5.13
C HIS A 12 -13.30 -2.92 -4.25
N LYS A 13 -14.55 -2.47 -4.41
CA LYS A 13 -15.70 -2.98 -3.65
C LYS A 13 -15.87 -4.46 -3.86
N SER A 14 -15.82 -4.91 -5.13
CA SER A 14 -15.94 -6.33 -5.48
C SER A 14 -14.79 -7.15 -4.90
N PHE A 15 -13.54 -6.68 -5.04
CA PHE A 15 -12.36 -7.36 -4.51
C PHE A 15 -12.36 -7.45 -2.97
N HIS A 16 -12.73 -6.35 -2.30
CA HIS A 16 -12.85 -6.28 -0.84
C HIS A 16 -13.89 -7.27 -0.32
N GLN A 17 -15.06 -7.34 -0.97
CA GLN A 17 -16.13 -8.27 -0.59
C GLN A 17 -15.75 -9.73 -0.82
N SER A 18 -15.21 -10.07 -2.00
CA SER A 18 -14.82 -11.43 -2.35
C SER A 18 -13.71 -11.99 -1.46
N ASN A 19 -12.76 -11.15 -1.06
CA ASN A 19 -11.63 -11.54 -0.21
C ASN A 19 -11.85 -11.28 1.28
N LYS A 20 -13.01 -10.73 1.67
CA LYS A 20 -13.38 -10.42 3.07
C LYS A 20 -12.29 -9.63 3.80
N LEU A 21 -11.74 -8.61 3.15
CA LEU A 21 -10.61 -7.86 3.69
C LEU A 21 -11.02 -7.13 4.99
N PRO A 22 -10.20 -7.17 6.06
CA PRO A 22 -10.48 -6.47 7.31
C PRO A 22 -10.01 -5.00 7.29
N PHE A 23 -9.81 -4.43 6.11
CA PHE A 23 -9.27 -3.09 5.91
C PHE A 23 -9.78 -2.47 4.60
N PRO A 24 -9.89 -1.13 4.54
CA PRO A 24 -10.38 -0.45 3.35
C PRO A 24 -9.38 -0.47 2.20
N LEU A 25 -9.91 -0.27 1.00
CA LEU A 25 -9.14 0.02 -0.21
C LEU A 25 -9.50 1.42 -0.71
N LEU A 26 -8.50 2.19 -1.12
CA LEU A 26 -8.65 3.50 -1.72
C LEU A 26 -8.49 3.38 -3.25
N SER A 27 -9.51 3.84 -3.97
CA SER A 27 -9.45 4.05 -5.41
C SER A 27 -8.71 5.34 -5.72
N ASP A 28 -7.48 5.24 -6.23
CA ASP A 28 -6.65 6.37 -6.64
C ASP A 28 -6.63 6.50 -8.17
N LYS A 29 -7.82 6.59 -8.76
CA LYS A 29 -8.01 6.56 -10.23
C LYS A 29 -7.23 7.65 -10.97
N GLU A 30 -7.08 8.82 -10.33
CA GLU A 30 -6.34 9.96 -10.87
C GLU A 30 -4.86 9.97 -10.46
N ASN A 31 -4.37 8.89 -9.83
CA ASN A 31 -3.00 8.73 -9.32
C ASN A 31 -2.54 9.88 -8.39
N ILE A 32 -3.46 10.50 -7.64
CA ILE A 32 -3.12 11.63 -6.75
C ILE A 32 -2.20 11.16 -5.64
N ALA A 33 -2.56 10.07 -4.96
CA ALA A 33 -1.71 9.52 -3.90
C ALA A 33 -0.42 8.93 -4.47
N ILE A 34 -0.51 8.15 -5.54
CA ILE A 34 0.66 7.57 -6.22
C ILE A 34 1.70 8.65 -6.59
N ASN A 35 1.25 9.79 -7.12
CA ASN A 35 2.12 10.91 -7.46
C ASN A 35 2.68 11.63 -6.23
N LEU A 36 1.87 11.86 -5.19
CA LEU A 36 2.31 12.52 -3.95
C LEU A 36 3.37 11.71 -3.20
N PHE A 37 3.27 10.38 -3.23
CA PHE A 37 4.26 9.47 -2.65
C PHE A 37 5.49 9.27 -3.56
N GLY A 38 5.46 9.76 -4.81
CA GLY A 38 6.58 9.65 -5.73
C GLY A 38 6.86 8.22 -6.19
N ILE A 39 5.84 7.35 -6.18
CA ILE A 39 5.97 5.93 -6.55
C ILE A 39 6.38 5.84 -8.02
N LYS A 40 7.42 5.07 -8.29
CA LYS A 40 7.96 4.89 -9.64
C LYS A 40 7.30 3.73 -10.36
N SER A 41 7.37 3.75 -11.68
CA SER A 41 7.03 2.60 -12.51
C SER A 41 8.28 1.88 -12.97
N THR A 42 8.31 0.56 -12.82
CA THR A 42 9.37 -0.32 -13.31
C THR A 42 8.78 -1.29 -14.33
N MET A 43 9.44 -1.45 -15.47
CA MET A 43 9.00 -2.37 -16.54
C MET A 43 7.53 -2.17 -16.99
N GLY A 44 7.04 -0.93 -16.97
CA GLY A 44 5.69 -0.59 -17.43
C GLY A 44 4.57 -0.83 -16.41
N SER A 45 4.89 -1.18 -15.16
CA SER A 45 3.90 -1.25 -14.07
C SER A 45 4.34 -0.46 -12.84
N LEU A 46 3.37 -0.03 -12.03
CA LEU A 46 3.63 0.69 -10.78
C LEU A 46 4.39 -0.22 -9.80
N ASN A 47 5.42 0.33 -9.15
CA ASN A 47 6.12 -0.39 -8.09
C ASN A 47 5.17 -0.70 -6.93
N ARG A 48 5.43 -1.85 -6.29
CA ARG A 48 4.78 -2.21 -5.03
C ARG A 48 5.58 -1.60 -3.90
N GLU A 49 4.93 -0.74 -3.14
CA GLU A 49 5.54 -0.07 -2.00
C GLU A 49 4.66 -0.18 -0.75
N THR A 50 5.29 -0.24 0.43
CA THR A 50 4.62 -0.20 1.74
C THR A 50 5.21 0.90 2.59
N TYR A 51 4.34 1.67 3.23
CA TYR A 51 4.70 2.74 4.16
C TYR A 51 4.06 2.48 5.52
N VAL A 52 4.80 2.73 6.61
CA VAL A 52 4.26 2.82 7.97
C VAL A 52 4.42 4.25 8.42
N LEU A 53 3.32 4.83 8.91
CA LEU A 53 3.28 6.17 9.45
C LEU A 53 3.08 6.11 10.97
N ASP A 54 3.70 7.03 11.71
CA ASP A 54 3.39 7.24 13.12
C ASP A 54 2.09 8.04 13.32
N TYR A 55 1.69 8.25 14.58
CA TYR A 55 0.48 9.02 14.91
C TYR A 55 0.53 10.50 14.54
N THR A 56 1.71 11.04 14.22
CA THR A 56 1.88 12.42 13.72
C THR A 56 1.75 12.50 12.20
N GLY A 57 1.64 11.35 11.52
CA GLY A 57 1.59 11.26 10.07
C GLY A 57 2.97 11.22 9.40
N LYS A 58 4.06 11.06 10.16
CA LYS A 58 5.40 10.93 9.60
C LYS A 58 5.64 9.50 9.12
N ILE A 59 6.23 9.34 7.93
CA ILE A 59 6.70 8.03 7.46
C ILE A 59 7.89 7.60 8.33
N VAL A 60 7.74 6.48 9.03
CA VAL A 60 8.74 5.91 9.93
C VAL A 60 9.34 4.60 9.40
N PHE A 61 8.69 3.99 8.40
CA PHE A 61 9.24 2.86 7.65
C PHE A 61 8.71 2.88 6.21
N HIS A 62 9.57 2.50 5.26
CA HIS A 62 9.27 2.38 3.84
C HIS A 62 9.96 1.14 3.27
N LEU A 63 9.24 0.41 2.42
CA LEU A 63 9.75 -0.73 1.68
C LEU A 63 9.28 -0.65 0.23
N ASP A 64 10.23 -0.59 -0.70
CA ASP A 64 10.04 -0.77 -2.14
C ASP A 64 10.59 -2.16 -2.51
N SER A 65 9.71 -3.07 -2.93
CA SER A 65 10.10 -4.36 -3.50
C SER A 65 9.09 -4.83 -4.53
N TYR A 66 9.50 -4.77 -5.81
CA TYR A 66 8.61 -5.04 -6.93
C TYR A 66 8.05 -6.49 -6.94
N LEU A 67 8.90 -7.49 -6.67
CA LEU A 67 8.53 -8.91 -6.81
C LEU A 67 8.14 -9.60 -5.49
N GLU A 68 8.58 -9.10 -4.34
CA GLU A 68 8.51 -9.84 -3.07
C GLU A 68 7.22 -9.48 -2.29
N GLY A 69 6.06 -9.87 -2.81
CA GLY A 69 4.76 -9.50 -2.22
C GLY A 69 4.60 -9.83 -0.73
N ALA A 70 5.08 -10.99 -0.26
CA ALA A 70 4.99 -11.40 1.15
C ALA A 70 5.85 -10.54 2.09
N LYS A 71 7.03 -10.13 1.62
CA LYS A 71 8.00 -9.33 2.38
C LYS A 71 7.41 -8.01 2.87
N HIS A 72 6.47 -7.44 2.11
CA HIS A 72 5.79 -6.20 2.48
C HIS A 72 5.09 -6.27 3.84
N ALA A 73 4.33 -7.34 4.08
CA ALA A 73 3.62 -7.51 5.34
C ALA A 73 4.58 -7.92 6.47
N GLU A 74 5.54 -8.78 6.16
CA GLU A 74 6.51 -9.30 7.13
C GLU A 74 7.39 -8.19 7.71
N GLU A 75 8.03 -7.39 6.86
CA GLU A 75 8.95 -6.35 7.31
C GLU A 75 8.22 -5.16 7.95
N ALA A 76 7.04 -4.79 7.45
CA ALA A 76 6.23 -3.76 8.10
C ALA A 76 5.78 -4.19 9.50
N LEU A 77 5.32 -5.45 9.66
CA LEU A 77 4.93 -5.98 10.97
C LEU A 77 6.13 -6.11 11.91
N LYS A 78 7.28 -6.55 11.40
CA LYS A 78 8.54 -6.63 12.14
C LYS A 78 8.98 -5.26 12.65
N TYR A 79 8.91 -4.23 11.80
CA TYR A 79 9.20 -2.85 12.20
C TYR A 79 8.26 -2.38 13.30
N ILE A 80 6.94 -2.56 13.13
CA ILE A 80 5.94 -2.14 14.13
C ILE A 80 6.20 -2.79 15.48
N LYS A 81 6.46 -4.10 15.52
CA LYS A 81 6.73 -4.85 16.76
C LYS A 81 8.05 -4.49 17.44
N SER A 82 8.98 -3.85 16.73
CA SER A 82 10.24 -3.40 17.31
C SER A 82 10.17 -1.99 17.90
N GLN A 83 9.01 -1.33 17.81
CA GLN A 83 8.78 0.00 18.42
C GLN A 83 8.12 -0.10 19.82
N ASP A 84 7.80 -1.33 20.25
CA ASP A 84 7.38 -1.66 21.63
C ASP A 84 8.60 -1.71 22.57
#